data_AF-A0A444XFG1-F1
#
_entry.id   AF-A0A444XFG1-F1
#
_cell.length_a   1.000
_cell.length_b   1.000
_cell.length_c   1.000
_cell.angle_alpha   90.00
_cell.angle_beta   90.00
_cell.angle_gamma   90.00
#
_symmetry.space_group_name_H-M   'P 1'
#
loop_
_entity.id
_entity.type
_entity.pdbx_description
1 polymer ?
#
loop_
_entity_poly.entity_id
_entity_poly.type
_entity_poly.pdbx_seq_one_letter_code
_entity_poly.pdbx_strand_id
1 'polypeptide(L)'
;MAISPSGINPAVGSKLSPGSPEALTLANWICCSYSYYLGAELLRFDSLIGESMLKHLWHHQDAILCCSLKSVPVFIFANQAGLDMLETTLVALQDITWVFRGR
;
A
#
# COMPACT_ATOMS: atom_id res chain seq x y z
N MET A 1 -10.61 -3.48 -1.87
CA MET A 1 -10.50 -4.91 -1.54
C MET A 1 -9.24 -5.08 -0.69
N ALA A 2 -9.32 -5.65 0.51
CA ALA A 2 -8.16 -5.92 1.35
C ALA A 2 -8.06 -7.43 1.56
N ILE A 3 -6.96 -8.02 1.08
CA ILE A 3 -6.71 -9.46 1.16
C ILE A 3 -5.47 -9.63 2.02
N SER A 4 -5.66 -10.16 3.23
CA SER A 4 -4.56 -10.53 4.12
C SER A 4 -4.14 -11.95 3.76
N PRO A 5 -2.95 -12.20 3.22
CA PRO A 5 -2.44 -13.57 3.14
C PRO A 5 -2.17 -14.05 4.57
N SER A 6 -3.01 -14.95 5.06
CA SER A 6 -2.82 -15.67 6.31
C SER A 6 -1.55 -16.51 6.20
N GLY A 7 -0.41 -16.01 6.69
CA GLY A 7 0.82 -16.80 6.76
C GLY A 7 2.13 -16.04 6.98
N ILE A 8 2.15 -14.73 6.77
CA ILE A 8 3.36 -13.91 6.97
C ILE A 8 3.06 -12.82 7.99
N ASN A 9 3.64 -13.00 9.17
CA ASN A 9 3.50 -12.15 10.34
C ASN A 9 3.93 -10.71 9.97
N PRO A 10 3.02 -9.72 9.86
CA PRO A 10 3.41 -8.34 9.58
C PRO A 10 3.71 -7.66 10.92
N ALA A 11 4.62 -8.26 11.70
CA ALA A 11 5.21 -7.63 12.87
C ALA A 11 6.45 -6.84 12.44
N VAL A 12 6.31 -6.06 11.37
CA VAL A 12 7.34 -5.16 10.88
C VAL A 12 6.63 -3.82 10.72
N GLY A 13 6.41 -3.18 11.86
CA GLY A 13 6.35 -1.72 11.92
C GLY A 13 7.73 -1.20 11.55
N SER A 14 8.10 -1.28 10.28
CA SER A 14 9.30 -0.63 9.78
C SER A 14 8.89 0.59 9.02
N LYS A 15 9.54 1.68 9.38
CA LYS A 15 9.59 2.94 8.65
C LYS A 15 10.13 2.61 7.25
N LEU A 16 9.24 2.28 6.31
CA LEU A 16 9.61 1.89 4.95
C LEU A 16 10.24 3.12 4.27
N SER A 17 11.58 3.14 4.24
CA SER A 17 12.32 4.12 3.46
C SER A 17 12.14 3.78 1.97
N PRO A 18 11.93 4.77 1.08
CA PRO A 18 11.69 4.54 -0.35
C PRO A 18 12.75 3.73 -1.11
N GLY A 19 13.90 3.42 -0.50
CA GLY A 19 14.97 2.59 -1.07
C GLY A 19 15.16 1.22 -0.38
N SER A 20 14.27 0.81 0.53
CA SER A 20 14.42 -0.47 1.23
C SER A 20 13.90 -1.65 0.36
N PRO A 21 14.52 -2.84 0.45
CA PRO A 21 14.07 -4.02 -0.30
C PRO A 21 12.64 -4.44 0.06
N GLU A 22 12.18 -4.12 1.27
CA GLU A 22 10.80 -4.35 1.72
C GLU A 22 9.80 -3.45 0.98
N ALA A 23 10.13 -2.17 0.77
CA ALA A 23 9.27 -1.25 0.02
C ALA A 23 9.10 -1.71 -1.44
N LEU A 24 10.21 -2.15 -2.06
CA LEU A 24 10.20 -2.69 -3.42
C LEU A 24 9.34 -3.96 -3.52
N THR A 25 9.50 -4.86 -2.56
CA THR A 25 8.67 -6.06 -2.47
C THR A 25 7.20 -5.67 -2.36
N LEU A 26 6.84 -4.77 -1.46
CA LEU A 26 5.46 -4.31 -1.31
C LEU A 26 4.89 -3.75 -2.62
N ALA A 27 5.64 -2.90 -3.33
CA ALA A 27 5.22 -2.33 -4.62
C ALA A 27 4.91 -3.42 -5.65
N ASN A 28 5.77 -4.43 -5.76
CA ASN A 28 5.56 -5.55 -6.66
C ASN A 28 4.31 -6.34 -6.28
N TRP A 29 4.11 -6.63 -4.99
CA TRP A 29 2.93 -7.33 -4.50
C TRP A 29 1.63 -6.57 -4.79
N ILE A 30 1.61 -5.24 -4.63
CA ILE A 30 0.46 -4.40 -4.95
C ILE A 30 0.11 -4.54 -6.43
N CYS A 31 1.08 -4.36 -7.33
CA CYS A 31 0.84 -4.41 -8.77
C CYS A 31 0.42 -5.81 -9.24
N CYS A 32 1.07 -6.87 -8.75
CA CYS A 32 0.71 -8.25 -9.09
C CYS A 32 -0.70 -8.60 -8.58
N SER A 33 -1.03 -8.21 -7.35
CA SER A 33 -2.35 -8.46 -6.77
C SER A 33 -3.45 -7.71 -7.53
N TYR A 34 -3.22 -6.44 -7.88
CA TYR A 34 -4.17 -5.64 -8.64
C TYR A 34 -4.49 -6.28 -10.00
N SER A 35 -3.46 -6.68 -10.75
CA SER A 35 -3.63 -7.39 -12.02
C SER A 35 -4.36 -8.72 -11.85
N TYR A 36 -3.99 -9.52 -10.86
CA TYR A 36 -4.62 -10.81 -10.61
C TYR A 36 -6.12 -10.69 -10.26
N TYR A 37 -6.51 -9.73 -9.41
CA TYR A 37 -7.89 -9.63 -8.93
C TYR A 37 -8.80 -8.74 -9.78
N LEU A 38 -8.27 -7.71 -10.44
CA LEU A 38 -9.06 -6.80 -11.27
C LEU A 38 -8.88 -7.02 -12.77
N GLY A 39 -7.91 -7.84 -13.19
CA GLY A 39 -7.62 -8.08 -14.61
C GLY A 39 -7.10 -6.84 -15.36
N ALA A 40 -6.62 -5.84 -14.62
CA ALA A 40 -6.11 -4.59 -15.17
C ALA A 40 -4.70 -4.32 -14.63
N GLU A 41 -3.83 -3.70 -15.42
CA GLU A 41 -2.50 -3.33 -14.95
C GLU A 41 -2.56 -2.02 -14.19
N LEU A 42 -2.08 -2.02 -12.94
CA LEU A 42 -1.92 -0.78 -12.16
C LEU A 42 -0.75 0.05 -12.69
N LEU A 43 0.35 -0.62 -13.05
CA LEU A 43 1.53 -0.05 -13.68
C LEU A 43 1.91 -0.98 -14.84
N ARG A 44 2.33 -0.41 -15.96
CA ARG A 44 2.83 -1.17 -17.10
C ARG A 44 4.17 -1.81 -16.72
N PHE A 45 4.18 -3.12 -16.49
CA PHE A 45 5.32 -3.85 -15.94
C PHE A 45 6.55 -3.90 -16.87
N ASP A 46 6.36 -3.70 -18.17
CA ASP A 46 7.35 -3.96 -19.21
C ASP A 46 8.58 -3.01 -19.19
N SER A 47 8.65 -2.02 -18.29
CA SER A 47 9.76 -1.03 -18.33
C SER A 47 10.33 -0.59 -16.98
N LEU A 48 9.93 -1.18 -15.84
CA LEU A 48 10.21 -0.60 -14.52
C LEU A 48 11.09 -1.49 -13.64
N ILE A 49 12.39 -1.16 -13.59
CA ILE A 49 13.34 -1.69 -12.61
C ILE A 49 12.96 -1.12 -11.23
N GLY A 50 12.68 -1.99 -10.25
CA GLY A 50 12.54 -1.74 -8.82
C GLY A 50 12.25 -0.29 -8.37
N GLU A 51 13.28 0.55 -8.26
CA GLU A 51 13.15 1.95 -7.77
C GLU A 51 12.17 2.79 -8.59
N SER A 52 12.10 2.54 -9.89
CA SER A 52 11.15 3.20 -10.76
C SER A 52 9.71 2.80 -10.44
N MET A 53 9.43 1.56 -10.02
CA MET A 53 8.07 1.11 -9.67
C MET A 53 7.53 1.86 -8.47
N LEU A 54 8.33 1.99 -7.39
CA LEU A 54 7.92 2.73 -6.19
C LEU A 54 7.61 4.19 -6.51
N LYS A 55 8.45 4.83 -7.33
CA LYS A 55 8.21 6.20 -7.76
C LYS A 55 6.91 6.34 -8.55
N HIS A 56 6.62 5.41 -9.46
CA HIS A 56 5.38 5.43 -10.24
C HIS A 56 4.16 5.16 -9.36
N LEU A 57 4.26 4.23 -8.40
CA LEU A 57 3.20 3.95 -7.44
C LEU A 57 2.89 5.16 -6.56
N TRP A 58 3.94 5.88 -6.10
CA TRP A 58 3.80 7.07 -5.27
C TRP A 58 3.07 8.22 -5.98
N HIS A 59 3.39 8.44 -7.27
CA HIS A 59 2.81 9.50 -8.10
C HIS A 59 1.60 9.04 -8.94
N HIS A 60 1.06 7.85 -8.67
CA HIS A 60 -0.12 7.34 -9.35
C HIS A 60 -1.33 8.25 -9.04
N GLN A 61 -2.17 8.51 -10.04
CA GLN A 61 -3.30 9.45 -9.92
C GLN A 61 -4.38 8.92 -8.97
N ASP A 62 -4.66 7.61 -9.03
CA ASP A 62 -5.63 6.99 -8.13
C ASP A 62 -5.06 6.82 -6.72
N ALA A 63 -5.92 6.98 -5.72
CA ALA A 63 -5.60 6.71 -4.33
C ALA A 63 -5.37 5.22 -4.10
N ILE A 64 -4.15 4.86 -3.69
CA ILE A 64 -3.75 3.50 -3.35
C ILE A 64 -3.50 3.44 -1.84
N LEU A 65 -4.26 2.59 -1.16
CA LEU A 65 -4.16 2.35 0.28
C LEU A 65 -3.95 0.86 0.54
N CYS A 66 -2.93 0.53 1.32
CA CYS A 66 -2.70 -0.82 1.80
C CYS A 66 -2.92 -0.86 3.30
N CYS A 67 -3.84 -1.71 3.74
CA CYS A 67 -4.14 -1.90 5.15
C CYS A 67 -4.34 -3.39 5.47
N SER A 68 -3.98 -3.77 6.70
CA SER A 68 -4.37 -5.05 7.28
C SER A 68 -5.68 -4.86 8.02
N LEU A 69 -6.71 -5.59 7.63
CA LEU A 69 -7.98 -5.65 8.35
C LEU A 69 -7.91 -6.76 9.40
N LYS A 70 -7.62 -6.39 10.65
CA LYS A 70 -7.79 -7.25 11.83
C LYS A 70 -9.01 -6.77 12.62
N SER A 71 -8.92 -6.72 13.95
CA SER A 71 -9.92 -6.06 14.81
C SER A 71 -9.98 -4.55 14.58
N VAL A 72 -8.86 -3.93 14.22
CA VAL A 72 -8.72 -2.50 13.86
C VAL A 72 -7.92 -2.43 12.55
N PRO A 73 -8.29 -1.55 11.59
CA PRO A 73 -7.53 -1.40 10.37
C PRO A 73 -6.19 -0.74 10.67
N VAL A 74 -5.11 -1.35 10.19
CA VAL A 74 -3.76 -0.80 10.32
C VAL A 74 -3.24 -0.50 8.92
N PHE A 75 -2.95 0.77 8.64
CA PHE A 75 -2.35 1.16 7.37
C PHE A 75 -0.88 0.80 7.33
N ILE A 76 -0.48 0.24 6.19
CA ILE A 76 0.89 -0.18 5.90
C ILE A 76 1.50 0.80 4.90
N PHE A 77 0.71 1.27 3.92
CA PHE A 77 1.15 2.16 2.87
C PHE A 77 -0.02 3.00 2.32
N ALA A 78 0.30 4.23 1.91
CA ALA A 78 -0.55 5.08 1.09
C ALA A 78 0.35 5.79 0.06
N ASN A 79 -0.12 5.96 -1.17
CA ASN A 79 0.54 6.86 -2.13
C ASN A 79 0.16 8.33 -1.87
N GLN A 80 0.71 9.27 -2.64
CA GLN A 80 0.43 10.69 -2.46
C GLN A 80 -1.07 11.00 -2.55
N ALA A 81 -1.75 10.50 -3.58
CA ALA A 81 -3.20 10.70 -3.74
C ALA A 81 -4.02 10.12 -2.56
N GLY A 82 -3.58 8.99 -1.99
CA GLY A 82 -4.20 8.40 -0.80
C GLY A 82 -3.99 9.22 0.47
N LEU A 83 -2.81 9.82 0.64
CA LEU A 83 -2.52 10.74 1.75
C LEU A 83 -3.33 12.02 1.63
N ASP A 84 -3.43 12.58 0.43
CA ASP A 84 -4.21 13.78 0.15
C ASP A 84 -5.70 13.54 0.40
N MET A 85 -6.23 12.38 -0.02
CA MET A 85 -7.62 11.98 0.25
C MET A 85 -7.93 11.83 1.74
N LEU A 86 -6.95 11.41 2.55
CA LEU A 86 -7.09 11.24 3.99
C LEU A 86 -6.69 12.50 4.79
N GLU A 87 -6.22 13.55 4.12
CA GLU A 87 -5.66 14.76 4.74
C GLU A 87 -4.59 14.43 5.80
N THR A 88 -3.71 13.46 5.50
CA THR A 88 -2.72 12.92 6.44
C THR A 88 -1.32 12.85 5.83
N THR A 89 -0.32 12.41 6.61
CA THR A 89 1.06 12.19 6.15
C THR A 89 1.46 10.75 6.35
N LEU A 90 2.51 10.29 5.67
CA LEU A 90 3.03 8.92 5.84
C LEU A 90 3.40 8.61 7.30
N VAL A 91 3.85 9.61 8.05
CA VAL A 91 4.18 9.48 9.48
C VAL A 91 2.91 9.31 10.32
N ALA A 92 1.88 10.14 10.06
CA ALA A 92 0.62 10.12 10.79
C ALA A 92 -0.34 9.00 10.35
N LEU A 93 -0.06 8.33 9.23
CA LEU A 93 -0.91 7.30 8.66
C LEU A 93 -1.12 6.12 9.61
N GLN A 94 -0.10 5.77 10.40
CA GLN A 94 -0.17 4.67 11.39
C GLN A 94 -1.01 5.04 12.63
N ASP A 95 -1.18 6.34 12.90
CA ASP A 95 -1.90 6.84 14.07
C ASP A 95 -3.40 6.99 13.81
N ILE A 96 -3.85 6.79 12.56
CA ILE A 96 -5.27 6.90 12.21
C ILE A 96 -6.04 5.72 12.77
N THR A 97 -6.76 5.95 13.87
CA THR A 97 -7.64 4.97 14.49
C THR A 97 -9.04 5.09 13.90
N TRP A 98 -9.41 4.15 13.01
CA TRP A 98 -10.78 4.07 12.52
C TRP A 98 -11.63 3.23 13.47
N VAL A 99 -12.65 3.85 14.07
CA VAL A 99 -13.74 3.10 14.70
C VAL A 99 -14.64 2.61 13.58
N PHE A 100 -14.58 1.31 13.28
CA PHE A 100 -15.59 0.67 12.43
C PHE A 100 -16.95 0.81 13.13
N ARG A 101 -17.71 1.84 12.75
CA ARG A 101 -19.15 1.90 13.04
C ARG A 101 -19.83 0.92 12.10
N GLY A 102 -19.86 -0.35 12.53
CA GLY A 102 -20.66 -1.38 11.87
C GLY A 102 -22.11 -0.91 11.81
N ARG A 103 -22.63 -0.80 10.60
CA ARG A 103 -24.07 -0.78 10.35
C ARG A 103 -24.52 -2.20 10.07
#